data_AF-A0ABD2NBU3-F1
#
_entry.id   AF-A0ABD2NBU3-F1
#
_cell.length_a   1.000
_cell.length_b   1.000
_cell.length_c   1.000
_cell.angle_alpha   90.00
_cell.angle_beta   90.00
_cell.angle_gamma   90.00
#
_symmetry.space_group_name_H-M   'P 1'
#
loop_
_entity.id
_entity.type
_entity.pdbx_description
1 polymer ?
#
loop_
_entity_poly.entity_id
_entity_poly.type
_entity_poly.pdbx_seq_one_letter_code
_entity_poly.pdbx_strand_id
1 'polypeptide(L)'
;MVYSINVAIVLVLFLVVMAFYEASARPGLLEEYWNSEDKCKMGVDEVLETCQRCAKQTKSPIVYPMCCANDDDAYNWCFRFINFGQHA
;
A
#
# COMPACT_ATOMS: atom_id res chain seq x y z
N MET A 1 -2.92 16.29 -44.43
CA MET A 1 -3.97 16.07 -43.42
C MET A 1 -3.80 14.73 -42.70
N VAL A 2 -3.69 13.59 -43.40
CA VAL A 2 -3.54 12.26 -42.77
C VAL A 2 -2.25 12.10 -41.94
N TYR A 3 -1.11 12.64 -42.41
CA TYR A 3 0.17 12.57 -41.70
C TYR A 3 0.14 13.29 -40.33
N SER A 4 -0.49 14.46 -40.28
CA SER A 4 -0.66 15.23 -39.04
C SER A 4 -1.52 14.49 -38.01
N ILE A 5 -2.52 13.73 -38.46
CA ILE A 5 -3.37 12.88 -37.59
C ILE A 5 -2.55 11.71 -37.04
N ASN A 6 -1.77 11.03 -37.88
CA ASN A 6 -0.91 9.92 -37.44
C ASN A 6 0.14 10.38 -36.41
N VAL A 7 0.75 11.55 -36.61
CA VAL A 7 1.70 12.13 -35.64
C VAL A 7 1.02 12.43 -34.31
N ALA A 8 -0.19 13.01 -34.34
CA ALA A 8 -0.95 13.27 -33.13
C ALA A 8 -1.30 11.98 -32.37
N ILE A 9 -1.71 10.91 -33.08
CA ILE A 9 -2.01 9.61 -32.48
C ILE A 9 -0.78 9.02 -31.80
N VAL A 10 0.39 9.04 -32.46
CA VAL A 10 1.64 8.53 -31.88
C VAL A 10 2.03 9.31 -30.62
N LEU A 11 1.89 10.64 -30.63
CA LEU A 11 2.16 11.47 -29.46
C LEU A 11 1.20 11.17 -28.30
N VAL A 12 -0.09 10.99 -28.58
CA VAL A 12 -1.08 10.64 -27.55
C VAL A 12 -0.80 9.26 -26.98
N LEU A 13 -0.49 8.27 -27.82
CA LEU A 13 -0.12 6.92 -27.37
C LEU A 13 1.13 6.94 -26.48
N PHE A 14 2.13 7.74 -26.83
CA PHE A 14 3.33 7.89 -26.01
C PHE A 14 3.02 8.48 -24.64
N LEU A 15 2.18 9.52 -24.56
CA LEU A 15 1.75 10.10 -23.29
C LEU A 15 0.93 9.13 -22.43
N VAL A 16 0.05 8.35 -23.07
CA VAL A 16 -0.74 7.31 -22.41
C VAL A 16 0.18 6.23 -21.83
N VAL A 17 1.16 5.77 -22.60
CA VAL A 17 2.15 4.77 -22.16
C VAL A 17 2.96 5.29 -20.96
N MET A 18 3.44 6.55 -20.99
CA MET A 18 4.15 7.15 -19.86
C MET A 18 3.27 7.28 -18.61
N ALA A 19 1.98 7.60 -18.76
CA ALA A 19 1.04 7.62 -17.63
C ALA A 19 0.83 6.22 -17.03
N PHE A 20 0.82 5.17 -17.85
CA PHE A 20 0.77 3.79 -17.38
C PHE A 20 2.08 3.32 -16.73
N TYR A 21 3.25 3.84 -17.14
CA TYR A 21 4.52 3.55 -16.46
C TYR A 21 4.55 4.07 -15.01
N GLU A 22 4.04 5.28 -14.76
CA GLU A 22 3.88 5.80 -13.40
C GLU A 22 2.85 5.00 -12.59
N ALA A 23 1.81 4.47 -13.26
CA ALA A 23 0.84 3.59 -12.64
C ALA A 23 1.40 2.19 -12.34
N SER A 24 2.34 1.68 -13.15
CA SER A 24 2.98 0.37 -12.97
C SER A 24 4.23 0.40 -12.09
N ALA A 25 4.83 1.58 -11.86
CA ALA A 25 5.82 1.80 -10.82
C ALA A 25 5.24 1.73 -9.39
N ARG A 26 3.90 1.67 -9.26
CA ARG A 26 3.24 1.21 -8.03
C ARG A 26 3.11 -0.31 -8.09
N PRO A 27 3.91 -1.08 -7.32
CA PRO A 27 3.68 -2.52 -7.21
C PRO A 27 2.25 -2.76 -6.70
N GLY A 28 1.66 -3.86 -7.17
CA GLY A 28 0.25 -4.22 -7.01
C GLY A 28 -0.26 -4.14 -5.58
N LEU A 29 -0.86 -2.99 -5.23
CA LEU A 29 -1.47 -2.71 -3.94
C LEU A 29 -2.62 -3.69 -3.58
N LEU A 30 -3.13 -4.44 -4.55
CA LEU A 30 -4.18 -5.43 -4.35
C LEU A 30 -3.63 -6.84 -4.07
N GLU A 31 -2.57 -7.26 -4.76
CA GLU A 31 -2.07 -8.65 -4.68
C GLU A 31 -1.31 -8.90 -3.36
N GLU A 32 -0.59 -7.89 -2.87
CA GLU A 32 0.08 -7.96 -1.57
C GLU A 32 -0.88 -7.76 -0.39
N TYR A 33 -1.98 -7.01 -0.58
CA TYR A 33 -3.02 -6.80 0.43
C TYR A 33 -3.74 -8.11 0.79
N TRP A 34 -4.11 -8.93 -0.20
CA TRP A 34 -4.78 -10.21 0.05
C TRP A 34 -3.84 -11.26 0.67
N ASN A 35 -2.57 -11.31 0.26
CA ASN A 35 -1.58 -12.25 0.83
C ASN A 35 -1.18 -11.90 2.29
N SER A 36 -1.46 -10.68 2.75
CA SER A 36 -1.17 -10.28 4.12
C SER A 36 -2.29 -10.65 5.11
N GLU A 37 -3.48 -11.02 4.63
CA GLU A 37 -4.55 -11.50 5.52
C GLU A 37 -4.14 -12.79 6.25
N ASP A 38 -3.27 -13.61 5.66
CA ASP A 38 -2.97 -14.94 6.19
C ASP A 38 -1.88 -14.92 7.27
N LYS A 39 -0.98 -13.93 7.26
CA LYS A 39 0.09 -13.82 8.26
C LYS A 39 -0.42 -13.38 9.63
N CYS A 40 -1.34 -12.41 9.68
CA CYS A 40 -1.94 -11.98 10.95
C CYS A 40 -3.03 -12.93 11.47
N LYS A 41 -3.67 -13.74 10.61
CA LYS A 41 -4.71 -14.72 11.03
C LYS A 41 -4.18 -15.87 11.89
N MET A 42 -2.87 -16.10 11.90
CA MET A 42 -2.23 -17.08 12.79
C MET A 42 -1.96 -16.53 14.20
N GLY A 43 -2.19 -15.23 14.44
CA GLY A 43 -1.96 -14.54 15.70
C GLY A 43 -3.22 -14.28 16.54
N VAL A 44 -3.02 -13.81 17.77
CA VAL A 44 -4.06 -13.35 18.71
C VAL A 44 -4.83 -12.17 18.10
N ASP A 45 -6.15 -12.11 18.29
CA ASP A 45 -7.05 -11.07 17.74
C ASP A 45 -6.54 -9.62 17.97
N GLU A 46 -5.82 -9.38 19.07
CA GLU A 46 -5.19 -8.10 19.42
C GLU A 46 -4.13 -7.64 18.41
N VAL A 47 -3.36 -8.57 17.84
CA VAL A 47 -2.33 -8.26 16.84
C VAL A 47 -2.97 -7.82 15.54
N LEU A 48 -4.01 -8.54 15.12
CA LEU A 48 -4.78 -8.21 13.92
C LEU A 48 -5.40 -6.82 14.04
N GLU A 49 -6.07 -6.52 15.15
CA GLU A 49 -6.70 -5.21 15.37
C GLU A 49 -5.66 -4.08 15.35
N THR A 50 -4.53 -4.27 16.06
CA THR A 50 -3.44 -3.30 16.14
C THR A 50 -2.88 -2.98 14.76
N CYS A 51 -2.54 -4.01 13.98
CA CYS A 51 -1.95 -3.84 12.65
C CYS A 51 -2.94 -3.23 11.65
N GLN A 52 -4.22 -3.62 11.68
CA GLN A 52 -5.26 -3.01 10.84
C GLN A 52 -5.46 -1.53 11.15
N ARG A 53 -5.57 -1.16 12.44
CA ARG A 53 -5.74 0.24 12.86
C ARG A 53 -4.53 1.09 12.50
N CYS A 54 -3.32 0.55 12.68
CA CYS A 54 -2.08 1.23 12.34
C CYS A 54 -1.94 1.50 10.84
N ALA A 55 -2.21 0.50 10.00
CA ALA A 55 -2.20 0.66 8.54
C ALA A 55 -3.23 1.69 8.06
N LYS A 56 -4.43 1.69 8.66
CA LYS A 56 -5.49 2.66 8.36
C LYS A 56 -5.06 4.09 8.67
N GLN A 57 -4.40 4.32 9.82
CA GLN A 57 -3.99 5.67 10.22
C GLN A 57 -2.80 6.19 9.42
N THR A 58 -1.80 5.35 9.18
CA THR A 58 -0.61 5.70 8.40
C THR A 58 -0.89 5.86 6.91
N LYS A 59 -1.98 5.25 6.41
CA LYS A 59 -2.36 5.18 5.00
C LYS A 59 -1.26 4.56 4.13
N SER A 60 -0.38 3.77 4.74
CA SER A 60 0.77 3.16 4.10
C SER A 60 0.50 1.68 3.89
N PRO A 61 0.56 1.17 2.65
CA PRO A 61 0.25 -0.22 2.34
C PRO A 61 1.28 -1.21 2.91
N ILE A 62 2.50 -0.76 3.21
CA ILE A 62 3.59 -1.61 3.74
C ILE A 62 3.48 -1.85 5.26
N VAL A 63 2.73 -1.01 5.98
CA VAL A 63 2.66 -1.05 7.44
C VAL A 63 1.93 -2.31 7.92
N TYR A 64 0.89 -2.75 7.22
CA TYR A 64 0.14 -3.95 7.58
C TYR A 64 1.00 -5.23 7.52
N PRO A 65 1.66 -5.57 6.40
CA PRO A 65 2.50 -6.76 6.33
C PRO A 65 3.73 -6.68 7.26
N MET A 66 4.36 -5.50 7.41
CA MET A 66 5.46 -5.31 8.37
C MET A 66 5.01 -5.54 9.81
N CYS A 67 3.85 -5.02 10.20
CA CYS A 67 3.30 -5.20 11.53
C CYS A 67 2.96 -6.67 11.82
N CYS A 68 2.35 -7.37 10.86
CA CYS A 68 2.01 -8.80 11.02
C CYS A 68 3.25 -9.71 11.08
N ALA A 69 4.34 -9.37 10.39
CA ALA A 69 5.62 -10.09 10.46
C ALA A 69 6.48 -9.66 11.65
N ASN A 70 6.09 -8.59 12.35
CA ASN A 70 6.93 -7.86 13.30
C ASN A 70 8.30 -7.48 12.73
N ASP A 71 8.35 -7.13 11.44
CA ASP A 71 9.56 -6.63 10.79
C ASP A 71 9.93 -5.27 11.41
N ASP A 72 11.21 -5.04 11.69
CA ASP A 72 11.72 -3.81 12.30
C ASP A 72 11.00 -3.36 13.59
N ASP A 73 10.48 -4.31 14.38
CA ASP A 73 9.70 -4.02 15.60
C ASP A 73 8.41 -3.22 15.31
N ALA A 74 7.89 -3.33 14.07
CA ALA A 74 6.74 -2.56 13.59
C ALA A 74 5.48 -2.78 14.43
N TYR A 75 5.30 -3.95 15.06
CA TYR A 75 4.17 -4.19 15.96
C TYR A 75 4.20 -3.24 17.16
N ASN A 76 5.33 -3.16 17.86
CA ASN A 76 5.49 -2.30 19.03
C ASN A 76 5.40 -0.81 18.67
N TRP A 77 5.94 -0.44 17.51
CA TRP A 77 5.76 0.90 16.97
C TRP A 77 4.28 1.21 16.71
N CYS A 78 3.56 0.31 16.03
CA CYS A 78 2.14 0.45 15.75
C CYS A 78 1.32 0.56 17.03
N PHE A 79 1.59 -0.28 18.03
CA PHE A 79 0.92 -0.24 19.32
C PHE A 79 1.09 1.12 20.01
N ARG A 80 2.30 1.69 20.00
CA ARG A 80 2.55 3.03 20.56
C ARG A 80 1.90 4.13 19.73
N PHE A 81 1.95 4.02 18.40
CA PHE A 81 1.42 4.99 17.47
C PHE A 81 -0.11 5.12 17.58
N ILE A 82 -0.85 4.01 17.63
CA ILE A 82 -2.32 4.05 17.74
C ILE A 82 -2.81 4.49 19.13
N ASN A 83 -1.99 4.29 20.16
CA ASN A 83 -2.29 4.67 21.55
C ASN A 83 -1.74 6.05 21.93
N PHE A 84 -1.06 6.73 21.00
CA PHE A 84 -0.55 8.07 21.23
C PHE A 84 -1.72 9.04 21.52
N GLY A 85 -1.68 9.70 22.69
CA GLY A 85 -2.69 10.66 23.11
C GLY A 85 -3.91 10.10 23.85
N GLN A 86 -4.01 8.79 24.08
CA GLN A 86 -5.13 8.22 24.87
C GLN A 86 -5.00 8.45 26.40
N HIS A 87 -3.88 9.02 26.87
CA HIS A 87 -3.63 9.37 28.28
C HIS A 87 -3.35 10.87 28.46
N ALA A 88 -3.92 11.73 27.60
CA ALA A 88 -3.83 13.20 27.71
C ALA A 88 -5.07 13.79 28.40
#